data_AF-A0A9D1TAU4-F1
#
_entry.id   AF-A0A9D1TAU4-F1
#
_cell.length_a   1.000
_cell.length_b   1.000
_cell.length_c   1.000
_cell.angle_alpha   90.00
_cell.angle_beta   90.00
_cell.angle_gamma   90.00
#
_symmetry.space_group_name_H-M   'P 1'
#
loop_
_entity.id
_entity.type
_entity.pdbx_description
1 polymer ?
#
loop_
_entity_poly.entity_id
_entity_poly.type
_entity_poly.pdbx_seq_one_letter_code
_entity_poly.pdbx_strand_id
1 'polypeptide(L)'
;MDYMIKCTGCGNCLPCPVEIRIPEVFRIYNQYLDGCIGKAGNAYTCLEHPASECLRCGRCEKLCPEHIGISAMMLEIQEEMEEASGEREET
;
A
#
# COMPACT_ATOMS: atom_id res chain seq x y z
N MET A 1 -4.68 7.38 -8.74
CA MET A 1 -6.10 7.05 -9.07
C MET A 1 -6.88 7.11 -7.78
N ASP A 2 -7.82 8.05 -7.60
CA ASP A 2 -8.47 8.35 -6.29
C ASP A 2 -9.50 7.31 -5.82
N TYR A 3 -9.20 6.00 -5.93
CA TYR A 3 -10.14 4.94 -5.56
C TYR A 3 -9.71 4.21 -4.29
N MET A 4 -10.58 4.23 -3.29
CA MET A 4 -10.39 3.53 -2.02
C MET A 4 -10.27 2.01 -2.23
N ILE A 5 -9.21 1.42 -1.68
CA ILE A 5 -8.94 -0.02 -1.77
C ILE A 5 -9.94 -0.78 -0.88
N LYS A 6 -10.73 -1.67 -1.47
CA LYS A 6 -11.71 -2.51 -0.76
C LYS A 6 -11.09 -3.68 0.01
N CYS A 7 -10.02 -3.43 0.75
CA CYS A 7 -9.42 -4.44 1.62
C CYS A 7 -10.22 -4.56 2.93
N THR A 8 -10.63 -5.78 3.27
CA THR A 8 -11.33 -6.08 4.54
C THR A 8 -10.39 -6.32 5.72
N GLY A 9 -9.08 -6.37 5.49
CA GLY A 9 -8.10 -6.66 6.52
C GLY A 9 -8.05 -8.12 6.99
N CYS A 10 -8.59 -9.07 6.20
CA CYS A 10 -8.71 -10.48 6.59
C CYS A 10 -7.38 -11.22 6.82
N GLY A 11 -6.26 -10.74 6.26
CA GLY A 11 -4.93 -11.33 6.46
C GLY A 11 -4.60 -12.56 5.60
N ASN A 12 -5.48 -13.02 4.72
CA ASN A 12 -5.22 -14.19 3.86
C ASN A 12 -4.02 -14.01 2.91
N CYS A 13 -3.64 -12.77 2.61
CA CYS A 13 -2.48 -12.45 1.80
C CYS A 13 -1.13 -12.64 2.52
N LEU A 14 -1.14 -13.05 3.80
CA LEU A 14 0.04 -13.27 4.63
C LEU A 14 0.36 -14.77 4.79
N PRO A 15 1.64 -15.13 5.02
CA PRO A 15 2.81 -14.26 5.03
C PRO A 15 3.26 -13.86 3.60
N CYS A 16 3.66 -12.60 3.45
CA CYS A 16 4.38 -12.15 2.26
C CYS A 16 5.85 -12.66 2.34
N PRO A 17 6.47 -13.13 1.25
CA PRO A 17 7.87 -13.58 1.27
C PRO A 17 8.89 -12.49 1.63
N VAL A 18 8.50 -11.22 1.48
CA VAL A 18 9.27 -10.03 1.92
C VAL A 18 8.64 -9.37 3.14
N GLU A 19 7.80 -10.10 3.88
CA GLU A 19 7.26 -9.69 5.19
C GLU A 19 6.40 -8.41 5.21
N ILE A 20 6.07 -7.86 4.05
CA ILE A 20 5.12 -6.74 3.91
C ILE A 20 3.77 -7.10 4.56
N ARG A 21 3.34 -6.26 5.50
CA ARG A 21 2.01 -6.30 6.11
C ARG A 21 0.98 -5.66 5.19
N ILE A 22 0.64 -6.35 4.09
CA ILE A 22 -0.26 -5.87 3.01
C ILE A 22 -1.54 -5.19 3.54
N PRO A 23 -2.30 -5.77 4.50
CA PRO A 23 -3.51 -5.11 5.01
C PRO A 23 -3.25 -3.75 5.65
N GLU A 24 -2.10 -3.60 6.29
CA GLU A 24 -1.72 -2.39 7.00
C GLU A 24 -1.31 -1.28 6.04
N VAL A 25 -0.54 -1.63 5.00
CA VAL A 25 -0.22 -0.72 3.89
C VAL A 25 -1.49 -0.16 3.27
N PHE A 26 -2.46 -1.03 2.95
CA PHE A 26 -3.74 -0.59 2.37
C PHE A 26 -4.57 0.26 3.32
N ARG A 27 -4.57 -0.05 4.62
CA ARG A 27 -5.24 0.78 5.63
C ARG A 27 -4.62 2.18 5.67
N ILE A 28 -3.29 2.29 5.65
CA ILE A 28 -2.57 3.56 5.67
C ILE A 28 -2.86 4.35 4.38
N TYR A 29 -2.82 3.69 3.22
CA TYR A 29 -3.15 4.33 1.95
C TYR A 29 -4.60 4.81 1.87
N ASN A 30 -5.57 4.02 2.34
CA ASN A 30 -6.95 4.49 2.42
C ASN A 30 -7.10 5.71 3.33
N GLN A 31 -6.31 5.82 4.41
CA GLN A 31 -6.28 7.03 5.24
C GLN A 31 -5.69 8.22 4.48
N TYR A 32 -4.69 8.01 3.64
CA TYR A 32 -4.15 9.04 2.76
C TYR A 32 -5.23 9.56 1.80
N LEU A 33 -5.96 8.65 1.13
CA LEU A 33 -7.07 8.99 0.24
C LEU A 33 -8.25 9.69 0.94
N ASP A 34 -8.51 9.35 2.21
CA ASP A 34 -9.52 10.04 3.05
C ASP A 34 -9.08 11.46 3.49
N GLY A 35 -7.94 11.95 3.01
CA GLY A 35 -7.42 13.29 3.30
C GLY A 35 -6.60 13.36 4.59
N CYS A 36 -6.33 12.24 5.27
CA CYS A 36 -5.48 12.20 6.46
C CYS A 36 -3.98 12.14 6.10
N ILE A 37 -3.55 12.97 5.14
CA ILE A 37 -2.22 12.91 4.48
C ILE A 37 -1.07 12.84 5.50
N GLY A 38 -1.00 13.78 6.45
CA GLY A 38 0.10 13.82 7.42
C GLY A 38 0.16 12.62 8.36
N LYS A 39 -1.01 12.10 8.77
CA LYS A 39 -1.08 10.89 9.63
C LYS A 39 -0.71 9.64 8.86
N ALA A 40 -1.21 9.52 7.62
CA ALA A 40 -0.92 8.39 6.76
C ALA A 40 0.56 8.35 6.35
N GLY A 41 1.14 9.49 5.96
CA GLY A 41 2.56 9.60 5.63
C GLY A 41 3.45 9.21 6.81
N ASN A 42 3.19 9.72 8.02
CA ASN A 42 3.94 9.31 9.21
C ASN A 42 3.81 7.79 9.46
N ALA A 43 2.59 7.25 9.43
CA ALA A 43 2.36 5.83 9.61
C ALA A 43 3.07 4.98 8.54
N TYR A 44 3.13 5.46 7.29
CA TYR A 44 3.81 4.80 6.18
C TYR A 44 5.33 4.76 6.41
N THR A 45 5.94 5.87 6.84
CA THR A 45 7.38 5.92 7.15
C THR A 45 7.79 5.06 8.35
N CYS A 46 6.84 4.72 9.22
CA CYS A 46 7.07 3.82 10.36
C CYS A 46 6.89 2.33 10.01
N LEU A 47 6.54 1.98 8.76
CA LEU A 47 6.46 0.59 8.33
C LEU A 47 7.87 -0.02 8.27
N GLU A 48 7.99 -1.25 8.79
CA GLU A 48 9.23 -2.02 8.67
C GLU A 48 9.52 -2.43 7.22
N HIS A 49 8.46 -2.81 6.49
CA HIS A 49 8.50 -3.19 5.07
C HIS A 49 7.46 -2.38 4.28
N PRO A 50 7.85 -1.27 3.62
CA PRO A 50 6.95 -0.43 2.83
C PRO A 50 6.52 -1.10 1.50
N ALA A 51 5.59 -0.46 0.79
CA ALA A 51 5.07 -0.98 -0.48
C ALA A 51 6.17 -1.11 -1.56
N SER A 52 7.23 -0.31 -1.47
CA SER A 52 8.37 -0.31 -2.39
C SER A 52 9.18 -1.61 -2.39
N GLU A 53 9.06 -2.44 -1.35
CA GLU A 53 9.72 -3.75 -1.29
C GLU A 53 8.93 -4.85 -2.02
N CYS A 54 7.76 -4.51 -2.60
CA CYS A 54 6.92 -5.49 -3.27
C CYS A 54 7.62 -6.08 -4.52
N LEU A 55 7.93 -7.38 -4.48
CA LEU A 55 8.50 -8.11 -5.63
C LEU A 55 7.50 -8.39 -6.75
N ARG A 56 6.25 -7.95 -6.63
CA ARG A 56 5.16 -8.21 -7.59
C ARG A 56 4.99 -9.70 -7.95
N CYS A 57 5.23 -10.58 -6.97
CA CYS A 57 5.17 -12.03 -7.18
C CYS A 57 3.75 -12.60 -7.41
N GLY A 58 2.69 -11.81 -7.14
CA GLY A 58 1.29 -12.21 -7.31
C GLY A 58 0.76 -13.28 -6.36
N ARG A 59 1.56 -13.75 -5.38
CA ARG A 59 1.14 -14.80 -4.42
C ARG A 59 -0.04 -14.35 -3.56
N CYS A 60 0.01 -13.12 -3.08
CA CYS A 60 -1.02 -12.52 -2.24
C CYS A 60 -2.38 -12.41 -2.95
N GLU A 61 -2.38 -12.17 -4.27
CA GLU A 61 -3.59 -12.01 -5.07
C GLU A 61 -4.37 -13.33 -5.19
N LYS A 62 -3.65 -14.46 -5.32
CA LYS A 62 -4.26 -15.80 -5.37
C LYS A 62 -4.95 -16.19 -4.06
N LEU A 63 -4.52 -15.60 -2.95
CA LEU A 63 -5.07 -15.85 -1.61
C LEU A 63 -6.12 -14.81 -1.21
N CYS A 64 -6.22 -13.71 -1.95
CA CYS A 64 -7.15 -12.63 -1.63
C CYS A 64 -8.58 -13.03 -2.02
N PRO A 65 -9.53 -13.13 -1.07
CA PRO A 65 -10.92 -13.48 -1.38
C PRO A 65 -11.64 -12.37 -2.17
N GLU A 66 -11.21 -11.13 -2.00
CA GLU A 66 -11.75 -9.96 -2.72
C GLU A 66 -11.13 -9.79 -4.11
N HIS A 67 -10.19 -10.66 -4.50
CA HIS A 67 -9.49 -10.62 -5.78
C HIS A 67 -8.90 -9.24 -6.13
N ILE A 68 -8.36 -8.56 -5.12
CA ILE A 68 -7.69 -7.26 -5.29
C ILE A 68 -6.38 -7.48 -6.03
N GLY A 69 -6.08 -6.62 -7.01
CA GLY A 69 -4.78 -6.57 -7.71
C GLY A 69 -3.69 -6.00 -6.82
N ILE A 70 -3.31 -6.75 -5.77
CA ILE A 70 -2.43 -6.26 -4.69
C ILE A 70 -1.09 -5.76 -5.23
N SER A 71 -0.48 -6.47 -6.18
CA SER A 71 0.83 -6.09 -6.69
C SER A 71 0.81 -4.79 -7.51
N ALA A 72 -0.29 -4.53 -8.23
CA ALA A 72 -0.48 -3.27 -8.93
C ALA A 72 -0.70 -2.12 -7.93
N MET A 73 -1.55 -2.34 -6.92
CA MET A 73 -1.79 -1.36 -5.86
C MET A 73 -0.51 -1.01 -5.10
N MET A 74 0.38 -1.98 -4.84
CA MET A 74 1.65 -1.69 -4.16
C MET A 74 2.55 -0.73 -4.94
N LEU A 75 2.56 -0.82 -6.27
CA LEU A 75 3.32 0.10 -7.11
C LEU A 75 2.72 1.51 -7.04
N GLU A 76 1.40 1.63 -7.21
CA GLU A 76 0.72 2.93 -7.14
C GLU A 76 0.89 3.60 -5.76
N ILE A 77 0.76 2.82 -4.69
CA ILE A 77 0.95 3.31 -3.31
C ILE A 77 2.38 3.82 -3.12
N GLN A 78 3.37 3.11 -3.65
CA GLN A 78 4.75 3.54 -3.57
C GLN A 78 4.93 4.90 -4.26
N GLU A 79 4.48 5.05 -5.50
CA GLU A 79 4.62 6.28 -6.28
C GLU A 79 3.94 7.46 -5.58
N GLU A 80 2.67 7.31 -5.16
CA GLU A 80 1.92 8.40 -4.51
C GLU A 80 2.52 8.78 -3.13
N MET A 81 2.99 7.81 -2.35
CA MET A 81 3.60 8.07 -1.03
C MET A 81 4.99 8.70 -1.15
N GLU A 82 5.77 8.35 -2.18
CA GLU A 82 7.05 8.99 -2.49
C GLU A 82 6.83 10.44 -2.93
N GLU A 83 5.89 10.69 -3.86
CA GLU A 83 5.51 12.03 -4.32
C GLU A 83 5.00 12.91 -3.16
N ALA A 84 4.18 12.36 -2.26
CA ALA A 84 3.68 13.09 -1.09
C ALA A 84 4.78 13.45 -0.07
N SER A 85 5.89 12.72 -0.08
CA SER A 85 7.04 12.99 0.80
C SER A 85 8.07 13.95 0.18
N GLY A 86 8.04 14.13 -1.14
CA GLY A 86 8.98 14.92 -1.91
C GLY A 86 8.32 16.07 -2.66
N GLU A 87 8.03 17.18 -1.97
CA GLU A 87 7.84 18.44 -2.69
C GLU A 87 9.19 18.92 -3.25
N ARG A 88 9.54 18.51 -4.48
CA ARG A 88 10.14 19.36 -5.55
C ARG A 88 10.47 18.61 -6.85
N GLU A 89 10.31 19.37 -7.95
CA GLU A 89 10.80 19.22 -9.34
C GLU A 89 9.86 18.51 -10.35
N GLU A 90 8.89 19.24 -10.94
CA GLU A 90 8.92 20.01 -12.22
C GLU A 90 8.34 19.19 -13.41
N THR A 91 7.20 19.57 -14.00
CA THR A 91 7.10 20.59 -15.07
C THR A 91 5.64 20.98 -15.31
#